data_AF-A0A972UEL7-F1
#
_entry.id   AF-A0A972UEL7-F1
#
_cell.length_a   1.000
_cell.length_b   1.000
_cell.length_c   1.000
_cell.angle_alpha   90.00
_cell.angle_beta   90.00
_cell.angle_gamma   90.00
#
_symmetry.space_group_name_H-M   'P 1'
#
loop_
_entity.id
_entity.type
_entity.pdbx_description
1 polymer ?
#
loop_
_entity_poly.entity_id
_entity_poly.type
_entity_poly.pdbx_seq_one_letter_code
_entity_poly.pdbx_strand_id
1 'polypeptide(L)' 'MTAITDIFAREILDSRGNPTVEVEVALETGAVGRAGVPSGASTGAHEAHELRDGDNKRYGGKGVLKACDAVNGEIFDA' A
#
# COMPACT_ATOMS: atom_id res chain seq x y z
N MET A 1 -24.70 -7.26 2.65
CA MET A 1 -23.84 -8.37 2.18
C MET A 1 -22.40 -7.93 2.32
N THR A 2 -21.45 -8.80 2.65
CA THR A 2 -20.04 -8.43 2.90
C THR A 2 -19.20 -8.39 1.63
N ALA A 3 -19.83 -8.20 0.46
CA ALA A 3 -19.14 -8.09 -0.80
C ALA A 3 -18.30 -6.80 -0.81
N ILE A 4 -17.06 -6.90 -1.29
CA ILE A 4 -16.18 -5.75 -1.50
C ILE A 4 -16.67 -5.03 -2.76
N THR A 5 -16.83 -3.72 -2.66
CA THR A 5 -17.31 -2.86 -3.76
C THR A 5 -16.28 -1.86 -4.22
N ASP A 6 -15.30 -1.53 -3.36
CA ASP A 6 -14.23 -0.60 -3.71
C ASP A 6 -12.95 -0.92 -2.93
N ILE A 7 -11.79 -0.69 -3.56
CA ILE A 7 -10.46 -0.78 -2.97
C ILE A 7 -9.65 0.40 -3.49
N PHE A 8 -9.11 1.20 -2.58
CA PHE A 8 -8.31 2.36 -2.95
C PHE A 8 -7.05 2.48 -2.09
N ALA A 9 -5.90 2.66 -2.74
CA ALA A 9 -4.61 2.88 -2.12
C ALA A 9 -4.05 4.29 -2.34
N ARG A 10 -3.36 4.78 -1.32
CA ARG A 10 -2.63 6.05 -1.32
C ARG A 10 -1.27 5.92 -0.63
N GLU A 11 -0.33 6.74 -1.04
CA GLU A 11 0.97 6.89 -0.37
C GLU A 11 0.82 7.83 0.85
N ILE A 12 1.19 7.35 2.03
CA ILE A 12 1.26 8.11 3.29
C ILE A 12 2.67 8.05 3.87
N LEU A 13 2.95 8.76 4.97
CA LEU A 13 4.23 8.67 5.68
C LEU A 13 4.13 7.82 6.94
N ASP A 14 5.12 6.96 7.17
CA ASP A 14 5.28 6.18 8.39
C ASP A 14 5.84 7.01 9.56
N SER A 15 5.99 6.39 10.73
CA SER A 15 6.52 7.03 11.94
C SER A 15 7.98 7.51 11.83
N ARG A 16 8.71 7.08 10.79
CA ARG A 16 10.09 7.47 10.47
C ARG A 16 10.15 8.46 9.30
N GLY A 17 9.00 8.90 8.79
CA GLY A 17 8.91 9.81 7.64
C GLY A 17 9.22 9.17 6.29
N ASN A 18 9.25 7.84 6.17
CA ASN A 18 9.36 7.18 4.87
C ASN A 18 7.96 6.93 4.29
N PRO A 19 7.81 6.94 2.96
CA PRO A 19 6.56 6.55 2.32
C PRO A 19 6.13 5.13 2.70
N THR A 20 4.83 4.92 2.84
CA THR A 20 4.20 3.61 2.98
C THR A 20 2.78 3.61 2.41
N VAL A 21 2.21 2.44 2.19
CA VAL A 21 0.87 2.28 1.58
C VAL A 21 -0.20 2.33 2.68
N GLU A 22 -1.25 3.10 2.42
CA GLU A 22 -2.53 2.98 3.13
C GLU A 22 -3.60 2.51 2.14
N VAL A 23 -4.37 1.50 2.53
CA VAL A 23 -5.47 0.95 1.73
C VAL A 23 -6.79 1.14 2.46
N GLU A 24 -7.80 1.53 1.71
CA GLU A 24 -9.19 1.61 2.13
C GLU A 24 -10.03 0.61 1.32
N VAL A 25 -10.92 -0.12 2.00
CA VAL A 25 -11.82 -1.10 1.39
C VAL A 25 -13.24 -0.77 1.80
N ALA A 26 -14.13 -0.63 0.82
CA ALA A 26 -15.56 -0.41 1.04
C ALA A 26 -16.35 -1.69 0.74
N LEU A 27 -17.34 -1.99 1.58
CA LEU A 27 -18.29 -3.08 1.39
C LEU A 27 -19.64 -2.56 0.92
N GLU A 28 -20.44 -3.44 0.32
CA GLU A 28 -21.81 -3.12 -0.13
C GLU A 28 -22.73 -2.66 1.04
N THR A 29 -22.40 -3.02 2.28
CA THR A 29 -23.10 -2.51 3.47
C THR A 29 -22.82 -1.03 3.77
N GLY A 30 -21.89 -0.39 3.06
CA GLY A 30 -21.36 0.93 3.36
C GLY A 30 -20.29 0.93 4.46
N ALA A 31 -19.91 -0.23 4.99
CA ALA A 31 -18.79 -0.33 5.93
C ALA A 31 -17.46 -0.06 5.22
N VAL A 32 -16.56 0.67 5.88
CA VAL A 32 -15.25 1.02 5.34
C VAL A 32 -14.16 0.63 6.33
N GLY A 33 -13.18 -0.13 5.86
CA GLY A 33 -11.97 -0.47 6.60
C GLY A 33 -10.77 0.25 6.03
N ARG A 34 -9.86 0.73 6.89
CA ARG A 34 -8.63 1.41 6.48
C ARG A 34 -7.43 0.87 7.25
N ALA A 35 -6.34 0.61 6.54
CA ALA A 35 -5.11 0.12 7.14
C ALA A 35 -3.88 0.77 6.50
N GLY A 36 -2.99 1.31 7.34
CA GLY A 36 -1.63 1.68 6.96
C GLY A 36 -0.67 0.54 7.21
N VAL A 37 0.16 0.20 6.22
CA VAL A 37 1.11 -0.92 6.32
C VAL A 37 2.42 -0.42 6.95
N PRO A 38 2.99 -1.11 7.96
CA PRO A 38 4.29 -0.75 8.51
C PRO A 38 5.41 -1.03 7.51
N SER A 39 6.43 -0.16 7.47
CA SER A 39 7.61 -0.36 6.64
C SER A 39 8.64 -1.25 7.34
N GLY A 40 9.03 -2.35 6.70
CA GLY A 40 10.01 -3.29 7.23
C GLY A 40 11.42 -2.69 7.31
N ALA A 41 12.15 -2.94 8.39
CA ALA A 41 13.60 -2.69 8.44
C ALA A 41 14.42 -3.93 8.03
N SER A 42 13.80 -5.12 8.12
CA SER A 42 14.44 -6.39 7.79
C SER A 42 14.60 -6.55 6.28
N THR A 43 15.68 -7.23 5.88
CA THR A 43 16.00 -7.55 4.48
C THR A 43 16.31 -9.04 4.32
N GLY A 44 15.71 -9.88 5.17
CA GLY A 44 15.91 -11.33 5.14
C GLY A 44 15.53 -11.93 3.78
N ALA A 45 16.32 -12.90 3.30
CA ALA A 45 16.15 -13.48 1.97
C ALA A 45 14.93 -14.42 1.81
N HIS A 46 14.25 -14.73 2.92
CA HIS A 46 13.09 -15.63 2.96
C HIS A 46 11.85 -14.92 3.51
N GLU A 47 11.82 -13.60 3.43
CA GLU A 47 10.71 -12.76 3.87
C GLU A 47 9.90 -12.25 2.67
N ALA A 48 8.67 -11.83 2.90
CA ALA A 48 7.92 -11.08 1.89
C ALA A 48 8.56 -9.69 1.74
N HIS A 49 9.01 -9.38 0.52
CA HIS A 49 9.64 -8.10 0.23
C HIS A 49 8.59 -7.07 -0.18
N GLU A 50 8.62 -5.90 0.46
CA GLU A 50 7.80 -4.75 0.07
C GLU A 50 8.25 -4.18 -1.28
N LEU A 51 7.30 -3.65 -2.06
CA LEU A 51 7.57 -3.02 -3.34
C LEU A 51 7.89 -1.54 -3.16
N ARG A 52 9.10 -1.14 -3.54
CA ARG A 52 9.58 0.26 -3.54
C ARG A 52 9.77 0.77 -4.96
N ASP A 53 9.65 2.08 -5.14
CA ASP A 53 9.75 2.73 -6.45
C ASP A 53 11.17 2.68 -7.01
N GLY A 54 12.18 2.84 -6.15
CA GLY A 54 13.59 2.92 -6.55
C GLY A 54 13.99 4.23 -7.23
N ASP A 55 13.10 5.22 -7.30
CA ASP A 55 13.42 6.56 -7.83
C ASP A 55 14.15 7.41 -6.78
N ASN A 56 15.46 7.55 -6.92
CA ASN A 56 16.30 8.33 -6.00
C ASN A 56 15.89 9.81 -5.90
N LYS A 57 15.14 10.37 -6.87
CA LYS A 57 14.64 11.74 -6.79
C LYS A 57 13.49 11.90 -5.79
N ARG A 58 12.82 10.80 -5.41
CA ARG A 58 11.70 10.77 -4.47
C ARG A 58 12.05 9.96 -3.24
N TYR A 59 12.09 10.62 -2.09
CA TYR A 59 12.33 9.95 -0.80
C TYR A 59 13.57 9.04 -0.78
N GLY A 60 14.60 9.35 -1.58
CA GLY A 60 15.80 8.51 -1.71
C GLY A 60 15.53 7.09 -2.22
N GLY A 61 14.57 6.92 -3.12
CA GLY A 61 14.19 5.61 -3.70
C GLY A 61 13.11 4.86 -2.92
N LYS A 62 12.65 5.40 -1.80
CA LYS A 62 11.72 4.72 -0.88
C LYS A 62 10.24 4.98 -1.17
N GLY A 63 9.90 5.68 -2.26
CA GLY A 63 8.51 5.83 -2.70
C GLY A 63 7.80 4.48 -2.87
N VAL A 64 6.48 4.49 -2.81
CA VAL A 64 5.63 3.29 -2.91
C VAL A 64 4.52 3.43 -3.95
N LEU A 65 4.65 4.35 -4.91
CA LEU A 65 3.62 4.54 -5.93
C LEU A 65 3.35 3.28 -6.74
N LYS A 66 4.38 2.50 -7.08
CA LYS A 66 4.19 1.21 -7.78
C LYS A 66 3.33 0.24 -6.97
N ALA A 67 3.47 0.25 -5.64
CA ALA A 67 2.65 -0.59 -4.76
C ALA A 67 1.20 -0.07 -4.71
N CYS A 68 1.00 1.25 -4.65
CA CYS A 68 -0.34 1.83 -4.74
C CYS A 68 -1.02 1.53 -6.09
N ASP A 69 -0.28 1.60 -7.20
CA ASP A 69 -0.78 1.30 -8.54
C ASP A 69 -1.20 -0.17 -8.67
N ALA A 70 -0.45 -1.10 -8.07
CA ALA A 70 -0.84 -2.52 -8.02
C ALA A 70 -2.14 -2.73 -7.24
N VAL A 71 -2.37 -1.99 -6.15
CA VAL A 71 -3.64 -2.06 -5.39
C VAL A 71 -4.80 -1.48 -6.19
N ASN A 72 -4.61 -0.31 -6.81
CA ASN A 72 -5.64 0.39 -7.57
C ASN A 72 -5.92 -0.24 -8.95
N GLY A 73 -5.08 -1.18 -9.39
CA GLY A 73 -5.22 -1.90 -10.66
C GLY A 73 -5.41 -3.39 -10.41
N GLU A 74 -4.34 -4.18 -10.52
CA GLU A 74 -4.37 -5.64 -10.51
C GLU A 74 -5.16 -6.24 -9.35
N ILE A 75 -5.05 -5.70 -8.13
CA ILE A 75 -5.78 -6.21 -6.96
C ILE A 75 -7.24 -5.76 -6.95
N PHE A 76 -7.53 -4.56 -7.42
CA PHE A 76 -8.90 -4.04 -7.52
C PHE A 76 -9.72 -4.82 -8.58
N ASP A 77 -9.08 -5.18 -9.69
CA ASP A 77 -9.73 -5.87 -10.83
C ASP A 77 -9.86 -7.39 -10.66
N ALA A 78 -9.28 -7.98 -9.60
CA ALA A 78 -9.22 -9.43 -9.35
C ALA A 78 -10.54 -10.03 -8.85
#